data_AF-A0A351KF34-F1
#
_entry.id   AF-A0A351KF34-F1
#
_cell.length_a   1.000
_cell.length_b   1.000
_cell.length_c   1.000
_cell.angle_alpha   90.00
_cell.angle_beta   90.00
_cell.angle_gamma   90.00
#
_symmetry.space_group_name_H-M   'P 1'
#
loop_
_entity.id
_entity.type
_entity.pdbx_description
1 polymer ?
#
loop_
_entity_poly.entity_id
_entity_poly.type
_entity_poly.pdbx_seq_one_letter_code
_entity_poly.pdbx_strand_id
1 'polypeptide(L)'
;LETIVKIARYPEGTRFAFFCISNEFKFKVENALKSAGLDNLKLTSSITKDENGIKEISKDADVIIVSPGRMEDVKRAVGPDKEIISFDYNLDSDSAKAIIPKIVEMKNKN
;
A
#
# COMPACT_ATOMS: atom_id res chain seq x y z
N LEU A 1 7.74 -3.43 -7.85
CA LEU A 1 8.00 -4.73 -7.18
C LEU A 1 8.56 -4.51 -5.77
N GLU A 2 9.58 -3.67 -5.62
CA GLU A 2 10.21 -3.36 -4.32
C GLU A 2 9.20 -2.97 -3.22
N THR A 3 8.21 -2.14 -3.53
CA THR A 3 7.19 -1.71 -2.55
C THR A 3 6.34 -2.87 -2.01
N ILE A 4 5.93 -3.82 -2.86
CA ILE A 4 5.15 -5.00 -2.43
C ILE A 4 6.01 -5.88 -1.52
N VAL A 5 7.29 -6.08 -1.86
CA VAL A 5 8.24 -6.81 -1.01
C VAL A 5 8.44 -6.11 0.32
N LYS A 6 8.53 -4.77 0.33
CA LYS A 6 8.61 -3.98 1.57
C LYS A 6 7.38 -4.19 2.44
N ILE A 7 6.17 -4.10 1.88
CA ILE A 7 4.90 -4.34 2.59
C ILE A 7 4.85 -5.77 3.16
N ALA A 8 5.30 -6.77 2.39
CA ALA A 8 5.28 -8.19 2.80
C ALA A 8 6.26 -8.56 3.93
N ARG A 9 7.15 -7.63 4.33
CA ARG A 9 8.12 -7.81 5.42
C ARG A 9 7.61 -7.30 6.77
N TYR A 10 6.51 -6.56 6.80
CA TYR A 10 5.92 -6.11 8.06
C TYR A 10 5.32 -7.30 8.82
N PRO A 11 5.28 -7.22 10.17
CA PRO A 11 4.63 -8.24 10.98
C PRO A 11 3.17 -8.44 10.61
N GLU A 12 2.67 -9.65 10.82
CA GLU A 12 1.25 -9.93 10.71
C GLU A 12 0.44 -9.02 11.63
N GLY A 13 -0.71 -8.55 11.13
CA GLY A 13 -1.59 -7.67 11.89
C GLY A 13 -1.23 -6.19 11.84
N THR A 14 -0.13 -5.80 11.17
CA THR A 14 0.19 -4.40 10.85
C THR A 14 -0.97 -3.75 10.10
N ARG A 15 -1.41 -2.57 10.55
CA ARG A 15 -2.49 -1.80 9.95
C ARG A 15 -1.92 -0.80 8.95
N PHE A 16 -2.42 -0.86 7.73
CA PHE A 16 -2.01 0.00 6.63
C PHE A 16 -3.13 0.98 6.27
N ALA A 17 -2.79 2.26 6.10
CA ALA A 17 -3.64 3.19 5.37
C ALA A 17 -3.14 3.30 3.93
N PHE A 18 -4.04 3.40 2.95
CA PHE A 18 -3.68 3.67 1.56
C PHE A 18 -4.44 4.88 1.01
N PHE A 19 -3.69 5.93 0.66
CA PHE A 19 -4.24 7.12 0.03
C PHE A 19 -3.88 7.17 -1.46
N CYS A 20 -4.89 7.33 -2.31
CA CYS A 20 -4.67 7.40 -3.75
C CYS A 20 -5.56 8.43 -4.45
N ILE A 21 -5.29 8.64 -5.74
CA ILE A 21 -5.92 9.68 -6.56
C ILE A 21 -7.33 9.33 -7.06
N SER A 22 -7.68 8.03 -7.15
CA SER A 22 -8.95 7.59 -7.72
C SER A 22 -9.33 6.18 -7.26
N ASN A 23 -10.63 5.86 -7.35
CA ASN A 23 -11.13 4.52 -7.08
C ASN A 23 -10.54 3.49 -8.06
N GLU A 24 -10.36 3.83 -9.33
CA GLU A 24 -9.74 2.93 -10.30
C GLU A 24 -8.32 2.54 -9.88
N PHE A 25 -7.53 3.52 -9.42
CA PHE A 25 -6.19 3.25 -8.92
C PHE A 25 -6.21 2.43 -7.63
N LYS A 26 -7.17 2.70 -6.73
CA LYS A 26 -7.43 1.89 -5.55
C LYS A 26 -7.62 0.41 -5.91
N PHE A 27 -8.55 0.11 -6.82
CA PHE A 27 -8.82 -1.27 -7.26
C PHE A 27 -7.59 -1.93 -7.89
N LYS A 28 -6.83 -1.18 -8.70
CA LYS A 28 -5.59 -1.68 -9.32
C LYS A 28 -4.55 -2.10 -8.27
N VAL A 29 -4.32 -1.28 -7.25
CA VAL A 29 -3.35 -1.58 -6.18
C VAL A 29 -3.85 -2.70 -5.28
N GLU A 30 -5.11 -2.68 -4.87
CA GLU A 30 -5.70 -3.75 -4.05
C GLU A 30 -5.62 -5.10 -4.76
N ASN A 31 -5.89 -5.15 -6.07
CA ASN A 31 -5.75 -6.37 -6.87
C ASN A 31 -4.29 -6.82 -6.99
N ALA A 32 -3.33 -5.90 -7.09
CA ALA A 32 -1.91 -6.23 -7.14
C ALA A 32 -1.41 -6.82 -5.80
N LEU A 33 -1.82 -6.23 -4.68
CA LEU A 33 -1.52 -6.74 -3.33
C LEU A 33 -2.14 -8.11 -3.12
N LYS A 34 -3.43 -8.27 -3.46
CA LYS A 34 -4.13 -9.55 -3.42
C LYS A 34 -3.44 -10.60 -4.28
N SER A 35 -3.12 -10.26 -5.52
CA SER A 35 -2.40 -11.17 -6.41
C SER A 35 -1.07 -11.60 -5.80
N ALA A 36 -0.37 -10.70 -5.10
CA ALA A 36 0.89 -10.98 -4.44
C ALA A 36 0.79 -11.83 -3.15
N GLY A 37 -0.38 -12.36 -2.82
CA GLY A 37 -0.61 -13.14 -1.60
C GLY A 37 -0.70 -12.28 -0.33
N LEU A 38 -1.05 -10.99 -0.48
CA LEU A 38 -1.22 -10.05 0.61
C LEU A 38 -2.70 -9.68 0.82
N ASP A 39 -3.60 -10.61 0.53
CA ASP A 39 -5.06 -10.44 0.66
C ASP A 39 -5.54 -10.28 2.11
N ASN A 40 -4.76 -10.76 3.09
CA ASN A 40 -5.06 -10.63 4.51
C ASN A 40 -4.48 -9.36 5.17
N LEU A 41 -3.96 -8.42 4.38
CA LEU A 41 -3.50 -7.14 4.91
C LEU A 41 -4.66 -6.36 5.55
N LYS A 42 -4.44 -5.83 6.75
CA LYS A 42 -5.37 -4.87 7.37
C LYS A 42 -5.22 -3.52 6.67
N LEU A 43 -5.86 -3.36 5.53
CA LEU A 43 -5.74 -2.18 4.68
C LEU A 43 -7.00 -1.32 4.70
N THR A 44 -6.86 -0.05 5.07
CA THR A 44 -7.90 0.97 4.95
C THR A 44 -7.55 1.92 3.80
N SER A 45 -8.33 1.90 2.73
CA SER A 45 -8.05 2.69 1.52
C SER A 45 -9.02 3.85 1.34
N SER A 46 -8.51 5.02 0.97
CA SER A 46 -9.30 6.24 0.79
C SER A 46 -8.80 7.11 -0.36
N ILE A 47 -9.74 7.83 -0.97
CA ILE A 47 -9.49 8.86 -1.98
C ILE A 47 -9.77 10.27 -1.43
N THR A 48 -10.01 10.39 -0.12
CA THR A 48 -10.30 11.69 0.50
C THR A 48 -9.14 12.66 0.28
N LYS A 49 -9.50 13.92 0.00
CA LYS A 49 -8.58 15.07 -0.05
C LYS A 49 -8.70 15.96 1.19
N ASP A 50 -9.66 15.66 2.06
CA ASP A 50 -9.86 16.38 3.31
C ASP A 50 -8.78 16.03 4.31
N GLU A 51 -8.10 17.04 4.85
CA GLU A 51 -6.97 16.87 5.77
C GLU A 51 -7.38 16.16 7.07
N ASN A 52 -8.57 16.44 7.60
CA ASN A 52 -9.06 15.77 8.80
C ASN A 52 -9.37 14.30 8.51
N GLY A 53 -9.98 14.01 7.37
CA GLY A 53 -10.19 12.64 6.90
C GLY A 53 -8.89 11.84 6.76
N ILE A 54 -7.83 12.47 6.24
CA ILE A 54 -6.49 11.86 6.17
C ILE A 54 -5.96 11.58 7.58
N LYS A 55 -6.05 12.55 8.50
CA LYS A 55 -5.61 12.40 9.89
C LYS A 55 -6.33 11.27 10.62
N GLU A 56 -7.66 11.23 10.54
CA GLU A 56 -8.47 10.21 11.22
C GLU A 56 -8.08 8.80 10.76
N ILE A 57 -8.01 8.56 9.45
CA ILE A 57 -7.59 7.26 8.90
C ILE A 57 -6.14 6.91 9.31
N SER A 58 -5.27 7.92 9.39
CA SER A 58 -3.85 7.71 9.72
C SER A 58 -3.59 7.48 11.21
N LYS A 59 -4.52 7.86 12.10
CA LYS A 59 -4.40 7.58 13.55
C LYS A 59 -4.38 6.08 13.82
N ASP A 60 -5.23 5.34 13.13
CA ASP A 60 -5.37 3.88 13.29
C ASP A 60 -4.37 3.08 12.44
N ALA A 61 -3.55 3.74 11.62
CA ALA A 61 -2.56 3.09 10.78
C ALA A 61 -1.16 3.08 11.40
N ASP A 62 -0.48 1.94 11.30
CA ASP A 62 0.93 1.79 11.68
C ASP A 62 1.83 2.28 10.53
N VAL A 63 1.43 2.02 9.29
CA VAL A 63 2.16 2.37 8.08
C VAL A 63 1.22 3.00 7.06
N ILE A 64 1.67 4.05 6.38
CA ILE A 64 0.90 4.74 5.36
C ILE A 64 1.49 4.43 3.99
N ILE A 65 0.66 3.97 3.08
CA ILE A 65 0.97 3.77 1.66
C ILE A 65 0.33 4.93 0.89
N VAL A 66 1.05 5.53 -0.05
CA VAL A 66 0.52 6.63 -0.86
C VAL A 66 0.86 6.44 -2.32
N SER A 67 -0.07 6.80 -3.22
CA SER A 67 0.30 7.06 -4.61
C SER A 67 1.18 8.32 -4.69
N PRO A 68 2.15 8.41 -5.61
CA PRO A 68 3.03 9.58 -5.73
C PRO A 68 2.30 10.93 -5.76
N GLY A 69 1.18 11.02 -6.49
CA GLY A 69 0.34 12.23 -6.56
C GLY A 69 -0.40 12.63 -5.27
N ARG A 70 -0.26 11.85 -4.19
CA ARG A 70 -0.85 12.10 -2.85
C ARG A 70 0.23 12.20 -1.75
N MET A 71 1.50 12.27 -2.12
CA MET A 71 2.59 12.24 -1.14
C MET A 71 2.62 13.51 -0.28
N GLU A 72 2.56 14.67 -0.90
CA GLU A 72 2.77 15.96 -0.20
C GLU A 72 1.62 16.31 0.75
N ASP A 73 0.38 16.03 0.37
CA ASP A 73 -0.78 16.37 1.19
C ASP A 73 -0.95 15.39 2.35
N VAL A 74 -0.64 14.10 2.15
CA VAL A 74 -0.60 13.14 3.25
C VAL A 74 0.51 13.48 4.24
N LYS A 75 1.73 13.77 3.78
CA LYS A 75 2.83 14.22 4.65
C LYS A 75 2.46 15.44 5.48
N ARG A 76 1.81 16.42 4.87
CA ARG A 76 1.35 17.65 5.56
C ARG A 76 0.33 17.34 6.65
N ALA A 77 -0.56 16.39 6.41
CA ALA A 77 -1.62 16.03 7.35
C ALA A 77 -1.11 15.25 8.56
N VAL A 78 -0.16 14.31 8.39
CA VAL A 78 0.22 13.33 9.42
C VAL A 78 1.52 13.64 10.14
N GLY A 79 2.35 14.53 9.61
CA GLY A 79 3.64 14.90 10.19
C GLY A 79 4.77 13.90 9.88
N PRO A 80 6.00 14.17 10.38
CA PRO A 80 7.20 13.43 10.00
C PRO A 80 7.36 12.05 10.67
N ASP A 81 6.61 11.78 11.75
CA ASP A 81 6.82 10.60 12.59
C ASP A 81 6.16 9.32 12.05
N LYS A 82 5.25 9.46 11.08
CA LYS A 82 4.59 8.32 10.44
C LYS A 82 5.43 7.79 9.29
N GLU A 83 5.60 6.47 9.23
CA GLU A 83 6.23 5.84 8.08
C GLU A 83 5.29 5.93 6.87
N ILE A 84 5.76 6.63 5.84
CA ILE A 84 5.06 6.79 4.56
C ILE A 84 5.86 6.10 3.46
N ILE A 85 5.22 5.18 2.74
CA ILE A 85 5.77 4.42 1.63
C ILE A 85 5.11 4.88 0.34
N SER A 86 5.91 5.32 -0.63
CA SER A 86 5.41 5.59 -1.99
C SER A 86 5.11 4.27 -2.71
N PHE A 87 3.93 4.16 -3.28
CA PHE A 87 3.51 3.07 -4.15
C PHE A 87 3.51 3.55 -5.60
N ASP A 88 4.72 3.64 -6.16
CA ASP A 88 4.97 3.97 -7.56
C ASP A 88 4.67 2.75 -8.43
N TYR A 89 3.38 2.54 -8.69
CA TYR A 89 2.90 1.41 -9.46
C TYR A 89 2.72 1.79 -10.92
N ASN A 90 3.81 1.67 -11.68
CA ASN A 90 3.72 1.50 -13.12
C ASN A 90 3.26 0.06 -13.40
N LEU A 91 1.96 -0.08 -13.64
CA LEU A 91 1.36 -1.32 -14.13
C LEU A 91 1.79 -1.55 -15.57
N ASP A 92 2.97 -2.12 -15.76
CA ASP A 92 3.12 -3.05 -16.88
C ASP A 92 2.42 -4.34 -16.46
N SER A 93 1.17 -4.48 -16.90
CA SER A 93 0.25 -5.58 -16.60
C SER A 93 0.84 -6.98 -16.85
N ASP A 94 1.90 -7.07 -17.65
CA ASP A 94 2.64 -8.30 -17.94
C ASP A 94 3.64 -8.71 -16.86
N SER A 95 4.26 -7.76 -16.15
CA SER A 95 5.40 -8.06 -15.25
C SER A 95 4.99 -8.61 -13.87
N ALA A 96 3.85 -8.16 -13.34
CA ALA A 96 3.41 -8.55 -11.99
C ALA A 96 2.95 -10.02 -11.92
N LYS A 97 2.27 -10.51 -12.96
CA LYS A 97 1.73 -11.89 -13.01
C LYS A 97 2.83 -12.96 -13.00
N ALA A 98 4.00 -12.67 -13.55
CA ALA A 98 5.08 -13.65 -13.70
C ALA A 98 5.94 -13.85 -12.43
N ILE A 99 6.00 -12.84 -11.54
CA ILE A 99 7.00 -12.81 -10.46
C ILE A 99 6.41 -13.28 -9.12
N ILE A 100 5.13 -13.04 -8.91
CA ILE A 100 4.39 -13.37 -7.70
C ILE A 100 4.48 -14.85 -7.28
N PRO A 101 4.30 -15.83 -8.18
CA PRO A 101 4.37 -17.25 -7.80
C PRO A 101 5.75 -17.63 -7.23
N LYS A 102 6.82 -17.05 -7.78
CA LYS A 102 8.20 -17.31 -7.36
C LYS A 102 8.50 -16.80 -5.95
N ILE A 103 7.92 -15.67 -5.54
CA ILE A 103 8.12 -15.10 -4.20
C ILE A 103 7.41 -15.98 -3.15
N VAL A 104 6.22 -16.48 -3.46
CA VAL A 104 5.48 -17.40 -2.58
C VAL A 104 6.21 -18.74 -2.44
N GLU A 105 6.74 -19.30 -3.53
CA GLU A 105 7.55 -20.52 -3.49
C GLU A 105 8.80 -20.40 -2.62
N MET A 106 9.43 -19.22 -2.58
CA MET A 106 10.60 -18.97 -1.74
C MET A 106 10.26 -18.89 -0.24
N LYS A 107 9.05 -18.46 0.13
CA LYS A 107 8.60 -18.44 1.53
C LYS A 107 8.26 -19.82 2.07
N ASN A 108 7.83 -20.75 1.22
CA ASN A 108 7.43 -22.11 1.61
C ASN A 108 8.60 -23.12 1.70
N LYS A 109 9.84 -22.69 1.42
CA LYS A 109 11.04 -23.54 1.46
C LYS A 109 11.94 -23.33 2.69
N ASN A 110 11.49 -22.56 3.68
CA ASN A 110 12.18 -22.40 4.98
C ASN A 110 11.28 -22.82 6.13
#